data_AF-X1SJI0-F1
#
_entry.id   AF-X1SJI0-F1
#
_cell.length_a   1.000
_cell.length_b   1.000
_cell.length_c   1.000
_cell.angle_alpha   90.00
_cell.angle_beta   90.00
_cell.angle_gamma   90.00
#
_symmetry.space_group_name_H-M   'P 1'
#
loop_
_entity.id
_entity.type
_entity.pdbx_description
1 polymer ?
#
loop_
_entity_poly.entity_id
_entity_poly.type
_entity_poly.pdbx_seq_one_letter_code
_entity_poly.pdbx_strand_id
1 'polypeptide(L)'
;MGTNIEAKTTVREESFAKVDKLGPYKTKIHKEELIELLDLWKFGPGIKEQLEKLIEQDDQLKGPHLFRYYNPRPSKVDAAEEELKKKIGTEHCLAVNSCTSALICAIRALGIGVGDEVIVPGYTFFA
;
A
#
# COMPACT_ATOMS: atom_id res chain seq x y z
N MET A 1 30.51 1.50 33.63
CA MET A 1 30.79 1.39 32.18
C MET A 1 29.45 1.10 31.49
N GLY A 2 28.64 2.15 31.32
CA GLY A 2 27.28 2.03 30.79
C GLY A 2 27.32 2.36 29.30
N THR A 3 26.99 1.38 28.46
CA THR A 3 26.77 1.59 27.03
C THR A 3 25.35 2.07 26.82
N ASN A 4 25.20 3.38 26.63
CA ASN A 4 24.03 3.99 26.03
C ASN A 4 23.98 3.55 24.56
N ILE A 5 22.94 2.80 24.19
CA ILE A 5 22.61 2.54 22.79
C ILE A 5 21.65 3.64 22.38
N GLU A 6 22.19 4.71 21.78
CA GLU A 6 21.37 5.70 21.08
C GLU A 6 20.66 5.00 19.90
N ALA A 7 19.33 4.89 20.02
CA ALA A 7 18.48 4.45 18.94
C ALA A 7 18.57 5.49 17.81
N LYS A 8 19.42 5.20 16.83
CA LYS A 8 19.49 5.90 15.54
C LYS A 8 18.09 5.98 14.93
N THR A 9 17.47 7.15 15.05
CA THR A 9 16.25 7.54 14.35
C THR A 9 16.63 7.82 12.89
N THR A 10 16.96 6.75 12.17
CA THR A 10 17.36 6.82 10.77
C THR A 10 16.13 6.53 9.91
N VAL A 11 15.61 7.58 9.29
CA VAL A 11 14.87 7.56 8.01
C VAL A 11 13.48 6.92 8.05
N ARG A 12 12.48 7.71 8.48
CA ARG A 12 11.06 7.50 8.11
C ARG A 12 10.47 8.64 7.28
N GLU A 13 11.21 9.72 7.07
CA GLU A 13 10.71 10.95 6.42
C GLU A 13 10.47 10.79 4.92
N GLU A 14 11.27 9.99 4.21
CA GLU A 14 11.16 9.86 2.75
C GLU A 14 9.89 9.12 2.28
N SER A 15 9.28 8.30 3.15
CA SER A 15 8.17 7.42 2.75
C SER A 15 6.77 8.07 2.78
N PHE A 16 6.68 9.31 3.27
CA PHE A 16 5.41 10.04 3.36
C PHE A 16 5.59 11.47 2.84
N ALA A 17 5.95 11.61 1.56
CA ALA A 17 5.89 12.90 0.88
C ALA A 17 4.58 13.62 1.24
N LYS A 18 4.70 14.90 1.64
CA LYS A 18 3.58 15.72 2.09
C LYS A 18 2.58 15.86 0.93
N VAL A 19 1.30 15.67 1.22
CA VAL A 19 0.24 15.87 0.24
C VAL A 19 -0.21 17.31 0.31
N ASP A 20 0.29 18.15 -0.58
CA ASP A 20 -0.11 19.57 -0.62
C ASP A 20 -1.55 19.74 -1.14
N LYS A 21 -2.03 18.78 -1.95
CA LYS A 21 -3.42 18.71 -2.43
C LYS A 21 -3.88 17.27 -2.45
N LEU A 22 -4.95 16.97 -1.70
CA LEU A 22 -5.68 15.73 -1.87
C LEU A 22 -6.25 15.73 -3.29
N GLY A 23 -6.25 14.57 -3.95
CA GLY A 23 -6.66 14.44 -5.35
C GLY A 23 -8.09 14.97 -5.58
N PRO A 24 -8.55 15.08 -6.84
CA PRO A 24 -9.82 15.72 -7.15
C PRO A 24 -11.06 14.98 -6.58
N TYR A 25 -10.87 13.80 -6.00
CA TYR A 25 -11.92 12.93 -5.49
C TYR A 25 -12.02 13.00 -3.97
N LYS A 26 -13.26 13.11 -3.47
CA LYS A 26 -13.57 13.08 -2.03
C LYS A 26 -13.10 11.75 -1.41
N THR A 27 -12.45 11.80 -0.25
CA THR A 27 -12.08 10.59 0.51
C THR A 27 -13.34 9.88 0.97
N LYS A 28 -13.38 8.54 0.84
CA LYS A 28 -14.50 7.71 1.29
C LYS A 28 -14.37 7.23 2.75
N ILE A 29 -13.21 7.50 3.35
CA ILE A 29 -12.86 7.17 4.73
C ILE A 29 -12.77 8.50 5.47
N HIS A 30 -13.36 8.57 6.66
CA HIS A 30 -13.50 9.75 7.49
C HIS A 30 -12.94 9.48 8.90
N LYS A 31 -13.25 10.38 9.84
CA LYS A 31 -12.68 10.34 11.20
C LYS A 31 -13.22 9.17 12.01
N GLU A 32 -14.44 8.77 11.72
CA GLU A 32 -15.15 7.67 12.36
C GLU A 32 -14.40 6.35 12.13
N GLU A 33 -14.04 6.03 10.88
CA GLU A 33 -13.27 4.82 10.58
C GLU A 33 -11.85 4.87 11.13
N LEU A 34 -11.23 6.06 11.23
CA LEU A 34 -9.93 6.19 11.87
C LEU A 34 -10.01 5.83 13.37
N ILE A 35 -11.07 6.27 14.06
CA ILE A 35 -11.31 5.93 15.47
C ILE A 35 -11.53 4.42 15.62
N GLU A 36 -12.34 3.79 14.75
CA GLU A 36 -12.52 2.33 14.73
C GLU A 36 -11.20 1.59 14.51
N LEU A 37 -10.31 2.10 13.66
CA LEU A 37 -8.99 1.49 13.47
C LEU A 37 -8.16 1.51 14.74
N LEU A 38 -8.30 2.50 15.62
CA LEU A 38 -7.57 2.52 16.89
C LEU A 38 -7.88 1.28 17.74
N ASP A 39 -9.08 0.70 17.65
CA ASP A 39 -9.45 -0.51 18.39
C ASP A 39 -8.63 -1.74 18.02
N LEU A 40 -7.91 -1.73 16.89
CA LEU A 40 -7.01 -2.81 16.50
C LEU A 40 -5.72 -2.86 17.33
N TRP A 41 -5.42 -1.82 18.12
CA TRP A 41 -4.21 -1.73 18.94
C TRP A 41 -4.51 -1.68 20.44
N LYS A 42 -3.62 -2.29 21.22
CA LYS A 42 -3.63 -2.16 22.69
C LYS A 42 -2.78 -0.97 23.10
N PHE A 43 -3.41 0.08 23.58
CA PHE A 43 -2.74 1.28 24.09
C PHE A 43 -2.50 1.21 25.60
N GLY A 44 -1.55 2.02 26.08
CA GLY A 44 -1.41 2.28 27.51
C GLY A 44 -2.60 3.06 28.08
N PRO A 45 -2.77 3.10 29.41
CA PRO A 45 -3.93 3.74 30.03
C PRO A 45 -4.06 5.21 29.61
N GLY A 46 -5.25 5.62 29.14
CA GLY A 46 -5.55 7.02 28.80
C GLY A 46 -5.05 7.49 27.43
N ILE A 47 -4.23 6.72 26.72
CA ILE A 47 -3.68 7.12 25.41
C ILE A 47 -4.74 7.10 24.33
N LYS A 48 -5.62 6.09 24.32
CA LYS A 48 -6.67 5.98 23.30
C LYS A 48 -7.65 7.14 23.39
N GLU A 49 -8.08 7.47 24.61
CA GLU A 49 -9.00 8.56 24.90
C GLU A 49 -8.41 9.92 24.50
N GLN A 50 -7.10 10.10 24.68
CA GLN A 50 -6.40 11.30 24.21
C GLN A 50 -6.39 11.38 22.67
N LEU A 51 -6.13 10.27 21.97
CA LEU A 51 -6.14 10.22 20.51
C LEU A 51 -7.52 10.49 19.93
N GLU A 52 -8.57 9.86 20.47
CA GLU A 52 -9.96 10.08 20.06
C GLU A 52 -10.33 11.57 20.18
N LYS A 53 -10.02 12.18 21.33
CA LYS A 53 -10.29 13.60 21.55
C LYS A 53 -9.56 14.51 20.57
N LEU A 54 -8.30 14.21 20.24
CA LEU A 54 -7.53 14.98 19.26
C LEU A 54 -8.11 14.83 17.84
N ILE A 55 -8.53 13.63 17.47
CA ILE A 55 -9.14 13.34 16.16
C ILE A 55 -10.50 14.04 16.01
N GLU A 56 -11.34 14.02 17.05
CA GLU A 56 -12.66 14.65 17.01
C GLU A 56 -12.60 16.17 16.88
N GLN A 57 -11.57 16.81 17.44
CA GLN A 57 -11.38 18.25 17.43
C GLN A 57 -10.80 18.79 16.11
N ASP A 58 -10.31 17.92 15.23
CA ASP A 58 -9.70 18.33 13.96
C ASP A 58 -10.73 18.32 12.81
N ASP A 59 -11.40 19.46 12.62
CA ASP A 59 -12.32 19.68 11.48
C ASP A 59 -11.60 19.72 10.12
N GLN A 60 -10.27 19.83 10.11
CA GLN A 60 -9.46 19.82 8.88
C GLN A 60 -8.97 18.42 8.52
N LEU A 61 -9.21 17.41 9.36
CA LEU A 61 -8.81 16.04 9.10
C LEU A 61 -9.44 15.53 7.81
N LYS A 62 -8.59 15.06 6.90
CA LYS A 62 -9.01 14.47 5.63
C LYS A 62 -8.49 13.05 5.52
N GLY A 63 -9.35 12.18 5.01
CA GLY A 63 -9.16 10.74 5.09
C GLY A 63 -7.89 10.21 4.44
N PRO A 64 -7.42 9.03 4.87
CA PRO A 64 -6.25 8.40 4.27
C PRO A 64 -6.57 7.93 2.85
N HIS A 65 -5.63 8.12 1.94
CA HIS A 65 -5.64 7.44 0.64
C HIS A 65 -4.89 6.11 0.77
N LEU A 66 -5.64 5.05 1.10
CA LEU A 66 -5.11 3.70 1.33
C LEU A 66 -4.86 2.94 0.02
N PHE A 67 -5.62 3.27 -1.01
CA PHE A 67 -5.56 2.55 -2.29
C PHE A 67 -4.45 3.10 -3.18
N ARG A 68 -3.99 2.22 -4.08
CA ARG A 68 -3.08 2.58 -5.17
C ARG A 68 -3.68 3.67 -6.07
N TYR A 69 -4.91 3.45 -6.52
CA TYR A 69 -5.63 4.38 -7.38
C TYR A 69 -6.28 5.49 -6.57
N TYR A 70 -6.35 6.69 -7.14
CA TYR A 70 -6.88 7.89 -6.49
C TYR A 70 -6.07 8.35 -5.27
N ASN A 71 -4.81 7.91 -5.17
CA ASN A 71 -3.85 8.43 -4.21
C ASN A 71 -3.18 9.69 -4.77
N PRO A 72 -3.19 10.82 -4.06
CA PRO A 72 -2.46 12.02 -4.47
C PRO A 72 -0.94 11.89 -4.26
N ARG A 73 -0.47 10.85 -3.58
CA ARG A 73 0.96 10.56 -3.41
C ARG A 73 1.41 9.47 -4.37
N PRO A 74 2.71 9.45 -4.74
CA PRO A 74 3.35 8.25 -5.24
C PRO A 74 3.05 7.09 -4.28
N SER A 75 2.47 6.01 -4.80
CA SER A 75 2.10 4.88 -3.97
C SER A 75 3.34 4.02 -3.67
N LYS A 76 3.31 3.28 -2.56
CA LYS A 76 4.36 2.27 -2.30
C LYS A 76 4.40 1.19 -3.39
N VAL A 77 3.29 1.00 -4.11
CA VAL A 77 3.21 0.07 -5.23
C VAL A 77 4.03 0.59 -6.39
N ASP A 78 3.88 1.87 -6.76
CA ASP A 78 4.63 2.47 -7.87
C ASP A 78 6.14 2.49 -7.55
N ALA A 79 6.52 2.80 -6.30
CA ALA A 79 7.91 2.71 -5.86
C ALA A 79 8.46 1.28 -5.97
N ALA A 80 7.67 0.27 -5.59
CA ALA A 80 8.08 -1.13 -5.71
C ALA A 80 8.20 -1.58 -7.17
N GLU A 81 7.31 -1.14 -8.06
CA GLU A 81 7.38 -1.43 -9.49
C GLU A 81 8.63 -0.83 -10.14
N GLU A 82 8.97 0.41 -9.82
CA GLU A 82 10.19 1.05 -10.34
C GLU A 82 11.46 0.34 -9.88
N GLU A 83 11.53 -0.02 -8.60
CA GLU A 83 12.68 -0.78 -8.07
C GLU A 83 12.75 -2.19 -8.66
N LEU A 84 11.62 -2.86 -8.83
CA LEU A 84 11.57 -4.20 -9.43
C LEU A 84 11.93 -4.17 -10.91
N LYS A 85 11.48 -3.15 -11.64
CA LYS A 85 11.85 -2.89 -13.03
C LYS A 85 13.37 -2.79 -13.19
N LYS A 86 14.03 -1.97 -12.37
CA LYS A 86 15.50 -1.84 -12.35
C LYS A 86 16.20 -3.15 -11.98
N LYS A 87 15.69 -3.83 -10.95
CA LYS A 87 16.28 -5.07 -10.43
C LYS A 87 16.22 -6.23 -11.42
N ILE A 88 15.10 -6.37 -12.15
CA ILE A 88 14.90 -7.44 -13.14
C ILE A 88 15.52 -7.07 -14.49
N GLY A 89 15.60 -5.77 -14.83
CA GLY A 89 16.09 -5.31 -16.13
C GLY A 89 15.02 -5.37 -17.22
N THR A 90 13.77 -5.04 -16.88
CA THR A 90 12.63 -4.99 -17.81
C THR A 90 12.23 -3.54 -18.11
N GLU A 91 11.51 -3.31 -19.21
CA GLU A 91 10.95 -1.99 -19.55
C GLU A 91 9.67 -1.67 -18.75
N HIS A 92 8.93 -2.71 -18.36
CA HIS A 92 7.64 -2.58 -17.70
C HIS A 92 7.51 -3.55 -16.51
N CYS A 93 6.88 -3.07 -15.43
CA CYS A 93 6.53 -3.86 -14.25
C CYS A 93 5.13 -3.45 -13.80
N LEU A 94 4.24 -4.43 -13.58
CA LEU A 94 2.88 -4.20 -13.08
C LEU A 94 2.59 -5.12 -11.91
N ALA A 95 2.40 -4.53 -10.74
CA ALA A 95 1.98 -5.20 -9.53
C ALA A 95 0.48 -5.53 -9.59
N VAL A 96 0.18 -6.80 -9.36
CA VAL A 96 -1.18 -7.36 -9.26
C VAL A 96 -1.37 -8.02 -7.90
N ASN A 97 -2.60 -8.41 -7.58
CA ASN A 97 -2.95 -8.97 -6.27
C ASN A 97 -2.45 -10.41 -6.02
N SER A 98 -2.06 -11.16 -7.07
CA SER A 98 -1.55 -12.52 -6.94
C SER A 98 -0.78 -12.98 -8.20
N CYS A 99 0.05 -14.02 -8.08
CA CYS A 99 0.74 -14.62 -9.22
C CYS A 99 -0.22 -15.28 -10.21
N THR A 100 -1.32 -15.89 -9.74
CA THR A 100 -2.36 -16.45 -10.61
C THR A 100 -3.01 -15.35 -11.46
N SER A 101 -3.32 -14.20 -10.86
CA SER A 101 -3.83 -13.05 -11.61
C SER A 101 -2.81 -12.52 -12.61
N ALA A 102 -1.51 -12.55 -12.28
CA ALA A 102 -0.45 -12.18 -13.23
C ALA A 102 -0.45 -13.09 -14.47
N LEU A 103 -0.53 -14.41 -14.27
CA LEU A 103 -0.61 -15.38 -15.36
C LEU A 103 -1.87 -15.18 -16.21
N ILE A 104 -3.04 -15.02 -15.57
CA ILE A 104 -4.30 -14.77 -16.28
C ILE A 104 -4.22 -13.48 -17.10
N CYS A 105 -3.69 -12.39 -16.54
CA CYS A 105 -3.50 -11.13 -17.25
C CYS A 105 -2.58 -11.30 -18.46
N ALA A 106 -1.46 -12.01 -18.31
CA ALA A 106 -0.52 -12.27 -19.39
C ALA A 106 -1.16 -13.09 -20.53
N ILE A 107 -1.83 -14.19 -20.19
CA ILE A 107 -2.51 -15.07 -21.16
C ILE A 107 -3.59 -14.30 -21.92
N ARG A 108 -4.39 -13.50 -21.22
CA ARG A 108 -5.42 -12.65 -21.84
C ARG A 108 -4.82 -11.56 -22.73
N ALA A 109 -3.72 -10.92 -22.31
CA ALA A 109 -3.05 -9.91 -23.11
C ALA A 109 -2.44 -10.48 -24.40
N LEU A 110 -2.02 -11.75 -24.38
CA LEU A 110 -1.55 -12.48 -25.57
C LEU A 110 -2.68 -12.95 -26.49
N GLY A 111 -3.95 -12.75 -26.12
CA GLY A 111 -5.11 -13.17 -26.92
C GLY A 111 -5.41 -14.66 -26.86
N ILE A 112 -4.80 -15.40 -25.94
CA ILE A 112 -5.04 -16.84 -25.77
C ILE A 112 -6.48 -17.07 -25.32
N GLY A 113 -7.17 -17.97 -26.02
CA GLY A 113 -8.59 -18.23 -25.87
C GLY A 113 -8.96 -19.68 -26.07
N VAL A 114 -10.24 -19.89 -26.42
CA VAL A 114 -10.79 -21.22 -26.62
C VAL A 114 -10.18 -21.85 -27.87
N GLY A 115 -9.66 -23.06 -27.74
CA GLY A 115 -9.02 -23.79 -28.84
C GLY A 115 -7.49 -23.66 -28.85
N ASP A 116 -6.93 -22.75 -28.06
CA ASP A 116 -5.48 -22.63 -27.91
C ASP A 116 -4.94 -23.61 -26.85
N GLU A 117 -3.74 -24.12 -27.10
CA GLU A 117 -3.03 -24.98 -26.16
C GLU A 117 -1.87 -24.23 -25.50
N VAL A 118 -1.75 -24.36 -24.19
CA VAL A 118 -0.66 -23.76 -23.40
C VAL A 118 0.12 -24.88 -22.72
N ILE A 119 1.38 -25.03 -23.11
CA ILE A 119 2.26 -26.05 -22.53
C ILE A 119 2.63 -25.63 -21.10
N VAL A 120 2.42 -26.54 -20.15
CA VAL A 120 2.75 -26.34 -18.73
C VAL A 120 3.59 -27.51 -18.20
N PRO A 121 4.45 -27.30 -17.19
CA PRO A 121 5.14 -28.40 -16.53
C PRO A 121 4.16 -29.35 -15.84
N GLY A 122 4.35 -30.67 -16.00
CA GLY A 122 3.51 -31.67 -15.33
C GLY A 122 3.69 -31.74 -13.79
N TYR A 123 4.75 -31.13 -13.27
CA TYR A 123 5.02 -31.03 -11.83
C TYR A 123 5.31 -29.57 -11.45
N THR A 124 4.29 -28.87 -10.97
CA THR A 124 4.34 -27.46 -10.55
C THR A 124 3.19 -27.16 -9.57
N PHE A 125 3.15 -25.96 -9.00
CA PHE A 125 2.03 -25.48 -8.20
C PHE A 125 0.77 -25.29 -9.07
N PHE A 126 -0.43 -25.50 -8.51
CA PHE A 126 -1.68 -25.34 -9.24
C PHE A 126 -1.90 -23.86 -9.64
N ALA A 127 -2.30 -23.64 -10.89
CA ALA A 127 -2.55 -22.30 -11.45
C ALA A 127 -3.93 -22.24 -12.10
#